data_AF-A0A661HSV6-F1
#
_entry.id   AF-A0A661HSV6-F1
#
_cell.length_a   1.000
_cell.length_b   1.000
_cell.length_c   1.000
_cell.angle_alpha   90.00
_cell.angle_beta   90.00
_cell.angle_gamma   90.00
#
_symmetry.space_group_name_H-M   'P 1'
#
loop_
_entity.id
_entity.type
_entity.pdbx_description
1 polymer ?
#
loop_
_entity_poly.entity_id
_entity_poly.type
_entity_poly.pdbx_seq_one_letter_code
_entity_poly.pdbx_strand_id
1 'polypeptide(L)'
;MDAKKSVLIICDIFMRGECIFKGNVKRLNPPILPTELYDALVELTMPNEVIESKKLYSENNIEEIKAKHLTALVADDSLINLKFMGELLKVLGISTELAKDGNEAIEISKKGGIDI
;
A
#
# COMPACT_ATOMS: atom_id res chain seq x y z
N MET A 1 -8.58 7.45 -14.17
CA MET A 1 -7.67 6.90 -13.15
C MET A 1 -7.01 5.68 -13.75
N ASP A 2 -5.69 5.66 -13.74
CA ASP A 2 -4.88 4.63 -14.40
C ASP A 2 -5.18 3.23 -13.87
N ALA A 3 -5.42 2.30 -14.79
CA ALA A 3 -5.56 0.87 -14.49
C ALA A 3 -4.27 0.21 -13.92
N LYS A 4 -3.19 0.99 -13.78
CA LYS A 4 -1.89 0.55 -13.23
C LYS A 4 -1.68 0.87 -11.76
N LYS A 5 -2.52 1.71 -11.15
CA LYS A 5 -2.38 2.07 -9.74
C LYS A 5 -3.10 1.06 -8.84
N SER A 6 -2.50 0.81 -7.70
CA SER A 6 -3.05 -0.03 -6.64
C SER A 6 -3.52 0.84 -5.49
N VAL A 7 -4.44 0.34 -4.66
CA VAL A 7 -4.89 1.00 -3.43
C VAL A 7 -4.99 -0.03 -2.32
N LEU A 8 -4.39 0.28 -1.17
CA LEU A 8 -4.59 -0.46 0.07
C LEU A 8 -5.46 0.36 1.02
N ILE A 9 -6.59 -0.21 1.42
CA ILE A 9 -7.49 0.41 2.40
C ILE A 9 -7.33 -0.33 3.73
N ILE A 10 -6.99 0.42 4.77
CA ILE A 10 -6.95 -0.07 6.15
C ILE A 10 -8.14 0.55 6.88
N CYS A 11 -9.14 -0.25 7.22
CA CYS A 11 -10.35 0.24 7.88
C CYS A 11 -11.06 -0.84 8.68
N ASP A 12 -11.87 -0.45 9.66
CA ASP A 12 -12.72 -1.37 10.41
C ASP A 12 -13.79 -2.01 9.48
N ILE A 13 -14.17 -3.26 9.76
CA ILE A 13 -15.19 -4.02 9.02
C ILE A 13 -16.56 -3.33 9.02
N PHE A 14 -16.81 -2.44 9.99
CA PHE A 14 -18.03 -1.64 10.06
C PHE A 14 -18.04 -0.47 9.07
N MET A 15 -16.89 -0.07 8.52
CA MET A 15 -16.76 0.98 7.50
C MET A 15 -16.79 0.40 6.08
N ARG A 16 -17.86 -0.31 5.72
CA ARG A 16 -18.08 -0.78 4.34
C ARG A 16 -18.74 0.29 3.47
N GLY A 17 -17.97 1.29 3.10
CA GLY A 17 -18.30 2.13 1.93
C GLY A 17 -17.99 1.40 0.63
N GLU A 18 -18.76 1.67 -0.43
CA GLU A 18 -18.40 1.26 -1.78
C GLU A 18 -17.09 1.94 -2.18
N CYS A 19 -16.12 1.16 -2.64
CA CYS A 19 -14.90 1.72 -3.24
C CYS A 19 -15.13 1.78 -4.75
N ILE A 20 -15.15 3.00 -5.29
CA ILE A 20 -15.33 3.24 -6.74
C ILE A 20 -14.01 3.25 -7.51
N PHE A 21 -12.89 2.90 -6.86
CA PHE A 21 -11.58 2.80 -7.50
C PHE A 21 -11.58 1.62 -8.49
N LYS A 22 -11.15 1.87 -9.72
CA LYS A 22 -11.22 0.90 -10.83
C LYS A 22 -9.95 0.06 -11.03
N GLY A 23 -8.88 0.32 -10.28
CA GLY A 23 -7.64 -0.46 -10.31
C GLY A 23 -7.63 -1.58 -9.26
N ASN A 24 -6.43 -2.05 -8.90
CA ASN A 24 -6.27 -3.10 -7.90
C ASN A 24 -6.54 -2.56 -6.49
N VAL A 25 -7.46 -3.16 -5.75
CA VAL A 25 -7.80 -2.74 -4.39
C VAL A 25 -7.65 -3.92 -3.44
N LYS A 26 -6.92 -3.72 -2.34
CA LYS A 26 -6.90 -4.61 -1.17
C LYS A 26 -7.46 -3.89 0.04
N ARG A 27 -8.10 -4.66 0.92
CA ARG A 27 -8.61 -4.19 2.21
C ARG A 27 -8.03 -5.02 3.33
N LEU A 28 -7.54 -4.37 4.38
CA LEU A 28 -7.11 -4.99 5.62
C LEU A 28 -7.93 -4.43 6.78
N ASN A 29 -8.33 -5.31 7.69
CA ASN A 29 -9.08 -4.92 8.88
C ASN A 29 -8.14 -4.93 10.09
N PRO A 30 -8.14 -3.88 10.93
CA PRO A 30 -7.46 -3.93 12.22
C PRO A 30 -8.01 -5.05 13.13
N PRO A 31 -7.17 -5.64 14.02
CA PRO A 31 -5.74 -5.40 14.15
C PRO A 31 -4.95 -6.04 12.99
N ILE A 32 -4.06 -5.27 12.37
CA ILE A 32 -3.28 -5.74 11.23
C ILE A 32 -1.98 -6.35 11.72
N LEU A 33 -1.72 -7.60 11.34
CA LEU A 33 -0.42 -8.21 11.56
C LEU A 33 0.58 -7.70 10.52
N PRO A 34 1.87 -7.49 10.87
CA PRO A 34 2.88 -7.05 9.92
C PRO A 34 2.99 -7.93 8.67
N THR A 35 2.76 -9.25 8.82
CA THR A 35 2.75 -10.21 7.71
C THR A 35 1.59 -9.98 6.75
N GLU A 36 0.39 -9.66 7.24
CA GLU A 36 -0.78 -9.41 6.41
C GLU A 36 -0.62 -8.13 5.59
N LEU A 37 -0.03 -7.10 6.20
CA LEU A 37 0.32 -5.86 5.51
C LEU A 37 1.36 -6.09 4.41
N TYR A 38 2.40 -6.87 4.72
CA TYR A 38 3.41 -7.23 3.75
C TYR A 38 2.82 -8.00 2.56
N ASP A 39 2.03 -9.04 2.82
CA ASP A 39 1.42 -9.87 1.77
C ASP A 39 0.50 -9.02 0.88
N ALA A 40 -0.29 -8.11 1.47
CA ALA A 40 -1.13 -7.19 0.71
C ALA A 40 -0.30 -6.25 -0.20
N LEU A 41 0.83 -5.73 0.29
CA LEU A 41 1.72 -4.88 -0.50
C LEU A 41 2.38 -5.65 -1.65
N VAL A 42 2.84 -6.89 -1.40
CA VAL A 42 3.41 -7.76 -2.44
C VAL A 42 2.37 -8.00 -3.54
N GLU A 43 1.17 -8.41 -3.17
CA GLU A 43 0.09 -8.70 -4.14
C GLU A 43 -0.28 -7.47 -4.97
N LEU A 44 -0.35 -6.29 -4.35
CA LEU A 44 -0.67 -5.04 -5.05
C LEU A 44 0.44 -4.57 -6.00
N THR A 45 1.69 -4.96 -5.77
CA THR A 45 2.87 -4.44 -6.49
C THR A 45 3.50 -5.46 -7.44
N MET A 46 3.12 -6.73 -7.33
CA MET A 46 3.60 -7.84 -8.16
C MET A 46 2.45 -8.64 -8.76
N PRO A 47 1.62 -8.05 -9.65
CA PRO A 47 0.34 -8.66 -10.02
C PRO A 47 0.46 -9.93 -10.87
N ASN A 48 1.62 -10.24 -11.47
CA ASN A 48 1.67 -11.13 -12.64
C ASN A 48 2.70 -12.29 -12.67
N GLU A 49 3.49 -12.60 -11.64
CA GLU A 49 4.46 -13.72 -11.77
C GLU A 49 4.67 -14.67 -10.56
N VAL A 50 3.97 -14.53 -9.42
CA VAL A 50 4.36 -15.31 -8.21
C VAL A 50 3.27 -16.20 -7.60
N ILE A 51 2.00 -16.06 -7.98
CA ILE A 51 0.90 -16.59 -7.16
C ILE A 51 0.68 -18.10 -7.32
N GLU A 52 1.06 -18.73 -8.44
CA GLU A 52 0.90 -20.19 -8.59
C GLU A 52 1.96 -21.01 -7.83
N SER A 53 3.05 -20.41 -7.39
CA SER A 53 4.12 -21.15 -6.71
C SER A 53 4.93 -20.31 -5.74
N LYS A 54 4.40 -19.98 -4.56
CA LYS A 54 5.22 -19.87 -3.33
C LYS A 54 4.38 -19.66 -2.09
N LYS A 55 4.21 -20.76 -1.35
CA LYS A 55 4.24 -20.68 0.11
C LYS A 55 5.61 -20.12 0.53
N LEU A 56 5.57 -19.15 1.45
CA LEU A 56 6.59 -18.83 2.46
C LEU A 56 7.72 -17.86 2.06
N TYR A 57 7.72 -16.73 2.78
CA TYR A 57 8.85 -15.98 3.31
C TYR A 57 10.23 -16.40 2.77
N SER A 58 10.75 -15.67 1.79
CA SER A 58 12.18 -15.68 1.51
C SER A 58 12.69 -14.25 1.43
N GLU A 59 13.88 -14.00 1.97
CA GLU A 59 14.59 -12.72 1.94
C GLU A 59 14.65 -12.12 0.51
N ASN A 60 14.63 -12.98 -0.52
CA ASN A 60 14.60 -12.62 -1.93
C ASN A 60 13.43 -11.69 -2.31
N ASN A 61 12.26 -11.82 -1.68
CA ASN A 61 11.09 -10.99 -2.01
C ASN A 61 11.24 -9.54 -1.48
N ILE A 62 12.00 -9.35 -0.39
CA ILE A 62 12.30 -8.01 0.15
C ILE A 62 13.26 -7.27 -0.78
N GLU A 63 14.27 -7.96 -1.32
CA GLU A 63 15.17 -7.38 -2.31
C GLU A 63 14.44 -7.00 -3.60
N GLU A 64 13.45 -7.78 -4.02
CA GLU A 64 12.69 -7.52 -5.23
C GLU A 64 11.76 -6.30 -5.11
N ILE A 65 11.12 -6.09 -3.96
CA ILE A 65 10.38 -4.85 -3.67
C ILE A 65 11.34 -3.65 -3.65
N LYS A 66 12.49 -3.78 -2.96
CA LYS A 66 13.53 -2.74 -2.92
C LYS A 66 14.03 -2.37 -4.31
N ALA A 67 14.16 -3.34 -5.21
CA ALA A 67 14.63 -3.12 -6.58
C ALA A 67 13.65 -2.28 -7.42
N LYS A 68 12.35 -2.33 -7.13
CA LYS A 68 11.31 -1.62 -7.90
C LYS A 68 11.19 -0.13 -7.58
N HIS A 69 11.85 0.38 -6.54
CA HIS A 69 11.81 1.81 -6.16
C HIS A 69 10.36 2.36 -6.07
N LEU A 70 9.48 1.61 -5.42
CA LEU A 70 8.06 1.96 -5.34
C LEU A 70 7.82 3.20 -4.47
N THR A 71 6.77 3.95 -4.80
CA THR A 71 6.30 5.07 -3.98
C THR A 71 4.84 4.90 -3.60
N ALA A 72 4.55 4.95 -2.31
CA ALA A 72 3.21 4.88 -1.75
C ALA A 72 2.74 6.23 -1.21
N LEU A 73 1.47 6.56 -1.45
CA LEU A 73 0.78 7.68 -0.82
C LEU A 73 -0.05 7.15 0.36
N VAL A 74 0.29 7.57 1.57
CA VAL A 74 -0.45 7.22 2.78
C VAL A 74 -1.34 8.38 3.18
N ALA A 75 -2.64 8.15 3.28
CA ALA A 75 -3.62 9.14 3.74
C ALA A 75 -4.28 8.68 5.05
N ASP A 76 -4.08 9.43 6.13
CA ASP A 76 -4.64 9.16 7.46
C ASP A 76 -4.69 10.47 8.27
N ASP A 77 -5.76 10.71 9.02
CA ASP A 77 -5.93 11.93 9.82
C ASP A 77 -5.15 11.90 11.15
N SER A 78 -4.63 10.73 11.53
CA SER A 78 -3.75 10.54 12.68
C SER A 78 -2.27 10.66 12.27
N LEU A 79 -1.60 11.69 12.79
CA LEU A 79 -0.14 11.85 12.63
C LEU A 79 0.67 10.65 13.13
N ILE A 80 0.15 9.93 14.13
CA ILE A 80 0.79 8.73 14.67
C ILE A 80 0.74 7.60 13.64
N ASN A 81 -0.43 7.40 13.00
CA ASN A 81 -0.61 6.39 11.97
C ASN A 81 0.25 6.70 10.74
N LEU A 82 0.28 7.97 10.31
CA LEU A 82 1.15 8.42 9.21
C LEU A 82 2.62 8.12 9.49
N LYS A 83 3.10 8.46 10.70
CA LYS A 83 4.49 8.20 11.08
C LYS A 83 4.79 6.69 11.14
N PHE A 84 3.89 5.92 11.74
CA PHE A 84 4.03 4.46 11.82
C PHE A 84 4.11 3.83 10.43
N MET A 85 3.18 4.18 9.55
CA MET A 85 3.12 3.65 8.20
C MET A 85 4.34 4.07 7.37
N GLY A 86 4.79 5.32 7.52
CA GLY A 86 6.01 5.81 6.87
C GLY A 86 7.26 5.01 7.26
N GLU A 87 7.49 4.77 8.56
CA GLU A 87 8.64 3.97 9.00
C GLU A 87 8.53 2.50 8.55
N LEU A 88 7.33 1.92 8.57
CA LEU A 88 7.13 0.55 8.13
C LEU A 88 7.42 0.36 6.64
N LEU A 89 6.85 1.22 5.79
CA LEU A 89 7.06 1.17 4.34
C LEU A 89 8.53 1.45 3.98
N LYS A 90 9.20 2.33 4.73
CA LYS A 90 10.64 2.56 4.60
C LYS A 90 11.48 1.32 4.90
N VAL A 91 11.14 0.53 5.93
CA VAL A 91 11.81 -0.76 6.21
C VAL A 91 11.67 -1.73 5.02
N LEU A 92 10.52 -1.68 4.34
CA LEU A 92 10.24 -2.46 3.14
C LEU A 92 10.90 -1.88 1.86
N GLY A 93 11.58 -0.73 1.96
CA GLY A 93 12.21 -0.08 0.82
C GLY A 93 11.26 0.68 -0.10
N ILE A 94 10.06 0.99 0.38
CA ILE A 94 9.04 1.75 -0.33
C ILE A 94 9.14 3.21 0.11
N SER A 95 9.28 4.12 -0.85
CA SER A 95 9.24 5.56 -0.59
C SER A 95 7.81 5.98 -0.24
N THR A 96 7.64 6.98 0.64
CA THR A 96 6.32 7.38 1.10
C THR A 96 6.08 8.87 0.99
N GLU A 97 4.95 9.23 0.40
CA GLU A 97 4.34 10.55 0.55
C GLU A 97 3.20 10.46 1.57
N LEU A 98 3.07 11.45 2.46
CA LEU A 98 2.10 11.42 3.56
C LEU A 98 1.06 12.52 3.34
N ALA A 99 -0.21 12.18 3.57
CA ALA A 99 -1.34 13.08 3.51
C ALA A 99 -2.18 12.98 4.80
N LYS A 100 -2.52 14.12 5.39
CA LYS A 100 -3.31 14.23 6.63
C LYS A 100 -4.81 14.19 6.39
N ASP A 101 -5.23 14.29 5.13
CA ASP A 101 -6.62 14.18 4.72
C ASP A 101 -6.73 13.80 3.24
N GLY A 102 -7.97 13.61 2.79
CA GLY A 102 -8.26 13.25 1.40
C GLY A 102 -7.94 14.36 0.39
N ASN A 103 -8.00 15.64 0.77
CA ASN A 103 -7.68 16.74 -0.15
C ASN A 103 -6.18 16.78 -0.43
N GLU A 104 -5.36 16.70 0.62
CA GLU A 104 -3.91 16.61 0.51
C GLU A 104 -3.50 15.37 -0.31
N ALA A 105 -4.15 14.22 -0.09
CA ALA A 105 -3.91 13.01 -0.86
C ALA A 105 -4.19 13.19 -2.36
N ILE A 106 -5.29 13.86 -2.71
CA ILE A 106 -5.62 14.16 -4.10
C ILE A 106 -4.59 15.10 -4.72
N GLU A 107 -4.14 16.12 -4.00
CA GLU A 107 -3.12 17.06 -4.47
C GLU A 107 -1.77 16.38 -4.72
N ILE A 108 -1.34 15.51 -3.80
CA ILE A 108 -0.12 14.72 -3.97
C ILE A 108 -0.25 13.76 -5.14
N SER A 109 -1.35 13.01 -5.24
CA SER A 109 -1.57 12.05 -6.33
C SER A 109 -1.56 12.70 -7.72
N LYS A 110 -1.89 13.99 -7.84
CA LYS A 110 -1.85 14.72 -9.11
C LYS A 110 -0.43 15.02 -9.59
N LYS A 111 0.55 15.08 -8.70
CA LYS A 111 1.96 15.32 -9.03
C LYS A 111 2.58 14.15 -9.82
N GLY A 112 1.95 12.96 -9.77
CA GLY A 112 2.44 11.75 -10.41
C GLY A 112 3.45 11.00 -9.53
N GLY A 113 3.98 9.87 -10.04
CA GLY A 113 5.01 9.10 -9.33
C GLY A 113 4.53 8.28 -8.14
N ILE A 114 3.21 8.09 -7.97
CA ILE A 114 2.62 7.23 -6.94
C ILE A 114 2.15 5.91 -7.56
N ASP A 115 2.60 4.81 -6.99
CA ASP A 115 2.27 3.43 -7.39
C ASP A 115 1.11 2.84 -6.57
N ILE A 116 1.06 3.17 -5.27
CA ILE A 116 0.12 2.65 -4.27
C ILE A 116 -0.54 3.80 -3.50
#